data_AF-A0AAF0PUT9-F1
#
_entry.id   AF-A0AAF0PUT9-F1
#
_cell.length_a   1.000
_cell.length_b   1.000
_cell.length_c   1.000
_cell.angle_alpha   90.00
_cell.angle_beta   90.00
_cell.angle_gamma   90.00
#
_symmetry.space_group_name_H-M   'P 1'
#
loop_
_entity.id
_entity.type
_entity.pdbx_description
1 polymer ?
#
loop_
_entity_poly.entity_id
_entity_poly.type
_entity_poly.pdbx_seq_one_letter_code
_entity_poly.pdbx_strand_id
1 'polypeptide(L)'
;MYESYWRKMGKKCDITFNGDDSLSYFANGKSLCWFLESKQEEKIKRMHNVVVNAIVQDHYIVIGTGSSQLVQAALYALFPTNQPVSISVVSTTPFYSLCVYTIYFFFKL
;
A
#
# COMPACT_ATOMS: atom_id res chain seq x y z
N MET A 1 14.58 -12.86 4.41
CA MET A 1 15.64 -11.96 4.94
C MET A 1 15.56 -11.75 6.45
N TYR A 2 14.40 -11.51 7.07
CA TYR A 2 14.29 -11.18 8.50
C TYR A 2 13.76 -12.30 9.42
N GLU A 3 13.69 -13.54 8.95
CA GLU A 3 13.09 -14.66 9.71
C GLU A 3 13.76 -14.87 11.09
N SER A 4 15.09 -14.83 11.14
CA SER A 4 15.86 -15.04 12.38
C SER A 4 15.61 -13.94 13.43
N TYR A 5 15.33 -12.71 13.01
CA TYR A 5 14.93 -11.62 13.90
C TYR A 5 13.56 -11.89 14.50
N TRP A 6 12.57 -12.21 13.67
CA TRP A 6 11.19 -12.46 14.12
C TRP A 6 11.09 -13.68 15.03
N ARG A 7 11.86 -14.75 14.77
CA ARG A 7 11.92 -15.90 15.69
C ARG A 7 12.41 -15.53 17.10
N LYS A 8 13.32 -14.55 17.23
CA LYS A 8 13.81 -14.08 18.53
C LYS A 8 12.80 -13.24 19.30
N MET A 9 11.80 -12.67 18.61
CA MET A 9 10.73 -11.89 19.27
C MET A 9 9.80 -12.77 20.10
N GLY A 10 9.84 -14.10 19.92
CA GLY A 10 9.00 -15.05 20.65
C GLY A 10 7.53 -14.71 20.49
N LYS A 11 6.77 -14.78 21.60
CA LYS A 11 5.33 -14.53 21.61
C LYS A 11 4.91 -13.06 21.54
N LYS A 12 5.87 -12.12 21.50
CA LYS A 12 5.55 -10.67 21.48
C LYS A 12 4.82 -10.23 20.21
N CYS A 13 4.92 -11.02 19.15
CA CYS A 13 4.29 -10.77 17.87
C CYS A 13 3.17 -11.77 17.55
N ASP A 14 2.74 -12.57 18.53
CA ASP A 14 1.60 -13.47 18.37
C ASP A 14 0.34 -12.63 18.13
N ILE A 15 -0.47 -13.07 17.17
CA ILE A 15 -1.76 -12.45 16.84
C ILE A 15 -2.84 -13.51 17.08
N THR A 16 -3.89 -13.14 17.79
CA THR A 16 -5.07 -13.96 18.00
C THR A 16 -6.21 -13.37 17.18
N PHE A 17 -6.90 -14.22 16.44
CA PHE A 17 -8.10 -13.88 15.69
C PHE A 17 -9.30 -14.61 16.31
N ASN A 18 -10.36 -13.88 16.60
CA ASN A 18 -11.65 -14.45 16.99
C ASN A 18 -12.45 -14.85 15.74
N GLY A 19 -13.45 -15.71 15.91
CA GLY A 19 -14.27 -16.20 14.79
C GLY A 19 -15.13 -15.13 14.12
N ASP A 20 -15.36 -14.02 14.81
CA ASP A 20 -16.13 -12.87 14.37
C ASP A 20 -15.27 -11.66 13.95
N ASP A 21 -13.94 -11.78 14.05
CA ASP A 21 -13.04 -10.70 13.65
C ASP A 21 -13.08 -10.49 12.13
N SER A 22 -13.15 -9.22 11.70
CA SER A 22 -12.98 -8.78 10.30
C SER A 22 -13.91 -9.45 9.28
N LEU A 23 -15.12 -9.87 9.68
CA LEU A 23 -16.11 -10.45 8.76
C LEU A 23 -16.83 -9.42 7.87
N SER A 24 -16.79 -8.14 8.25
CA SER A 24 -17.34 -7.03 7.47
C SER A 24 -16.42 -6.67 6.30
N TYR A 25 -17.00 -6.33 5.14
CA TYR A 25 -16.24 -5.70 4.05
C TYR A 25 -15.68 -4.33 4.44
N PHE A 26 -16.38 -3.60 5.33
CA PHE A 26 -15.97 -2.28 5.78
C PHE A 26 -15.18 -2.37 7.08
N ALA A 27 -13.97 -1.81 7.06
CA ALA A 27 -13.14 -1.59 8.24
C ALA A 27 -13.48 -0.23 8.90
N ASN A 28 -13.57 0.82 8.08
CA ASN A 28 -13.97 2.16 8.51
C ASN A 28 -14.75 2.87 7.41
N GLY A 29 -16.08 2.75 7.42
CA GLY A 29 -16.95 3.35 6.40
C GLY A 29 -16.91 4.89 6.31
N LYS A 30 -16.22 5.59 7.22
CA LYS A 30 -16.05 7.05 7.18
C LYS A 30 -14.73 7.48 6.55
N SER A 31 -13.79 6.56 6.34
CA SER A 31 -12.48 6.84 5.74
C SER A 31 -12.56 6.82 4.21
N LEU A 32 -11.70 7.60 3.55
CA LEU A 32 -11.48 7.51 2.11
C LEU A 32 -11.12 6.07 1.70
N CYS A 33 -10.21 5.46 2.47
CA CYS A 33 -9.83 4.06 2.32
C CYS A 33 -10.67 3.22 3.29
N TRP A 34 -11.93 2.96 2.94
CA TRP A 34 -12.90 2.33 3.84
C TRP A 34 -12.58 0.88 4.25
N PHE A 35 -11.68 0.23 3.53
CA PHE A 35 -11.14 -1.10 3.82
C PHE A 35 -9.82 -1.05 4.62
N LEU A 36 -9.37 0.12 5.07
CA LEU A 36 -8.23 0.27 5.98
C LEU A 36 -8.70 0.25 7.45
N GLU A 37 -8.16 -0.68 8.21
CA GLU A 37 -8.34 -0.75 9.66
C GLU A 37 -7.73 0.47 10.37
N SER A 38 -8.50 1.12 11.24
CA SER A 38 -8.06 2.35 11.93
C SER A 38 -6.81 2.11 12.79
N LYS A 39 -6.69 0.94 13.42
CA LYS A 39 -5.49 0.53 14.18
C LYS A 39 -4.27 0.33 13.28
N GLN A 40 -4.47 -0.08 12.03
CA GLN A 40 -3.38 -0.24 11.07
C GLN A 40 -2.88 1.13 10.61
N GLU A 41 -3.80 2.06 10.31
CA GLU A 41 -3.47 3.44 9.95
C GLU A 41 -2.64 4.13 11.06
N GLU A 42 -3.08 4.00 12.32
CA GLU A 42 -2.36 4.55 13.47
C GLU A 42 -0.93 4.00 13.58
N LYS A 43 -0.76 2.68 13.40
CA LYS A 43 0.56 2.02 13.46
C LYS A 43 1.48 2.48 12.32
N ILE A 44 0.95 2.66 11.11
CA ILE A 44 1.70 3.18 9.96
C ILE A 44 2.18 4.61 10.27
N LYS A 45 1.27 5.49 10.72
CA LYS A 45 1.62 6.87 11.08
C LYS A 45 2.65 6.92 12.21
N ARG A 46 2.47 6.12 13.25
CA ARG A 46 3.43 6.00 14.37
C ARG A 46 4.80 5.54 13.90
N MET A 47 4.87 4.52 13.04
CA MET A 47 6.14 4.01 12.52
C MET A 47 6.90 5.10 11.76
N HIS A 48 6.25 5.81 10.84
CA HIS A 48 6.87 6.90 10.09
C HIS A 48 7.31 8.06 10.97
N ASN A 49 6.54 8.40 12.02
CA ASN A 49 6.93 9.43 12.99
C ASN A 49 8.12 9.03 13.86
N VAL A 50 8.24 7.74 14.21
CA VAL A 50 9.37 7.24 15.04
C VAL A 50 10.65 7.11 14.22
N VAL A 51 10.55 6.60 12.99
CA VAL A 51 11.72 6.40 12.11
C VAL A 51 12.11 7.69 11.38
N VAL A 52 11.18 8.65 11.28
CA VAL A 52 11.36 9.95 10.60
C VAL A 52 11.78 9.77 9.13
N ASN A 53 11.12 8.85 8.44
CA ASN A 53 11.41 8.54 7.03
C ASN A 53 10.34 9.06 6.04
N ALA A 54 9.18 9.52 6.53
CA ALA A 54 8.13 10.12 5.71
C ALA A 54 7.25 11.07 6.55
N ILE A 55 6.70 12.11 5.90
CA ILE A 55 5.70 13.03 6.49
C ILE A 55 4.31 12.44 6.24
N VAL A 56 3.48 12.33 7.28
CA VAL A 56 2.18 11.62 7.22
C VAL A 56 0.99 12.43 7.75
N GLN A 57 1.22 13.60 8.33
CA GLN A 57 0.21 14.39 9.06
C GLN A 57 -0.92 14.89 8.16
N ASP A 58 -0.58 15.28 6.92
CA ASP A 58 -1.53 15.85 5.95
C ASP A 58 -1.74 14.96 4.71
N HIS A 59 -1.52 13.65 4.85
CA HIS A 59 -1.62 12.69 3.75
C HIS A 59 -2.68 11.63 4.02
N TYR A 60 -3.46 11.28 2.99
CA TYR A 60 -4.31 10.09 3.02
C TYR A 60 -3.45 8.83 2.93
N ILE A 61 -3.80 7.81 3.72
CA ILE A 61 -3.19 6.50 3.65
C ILE A 61 -4.12 5.57 2.87
N VAL A 62 -3.59 4.99 1.80
CA VAL A 62 -4.26 3.96 1.00
C VAL A 62 -3.43 2.69 1.10
N ILE A 63 -4.08 1.56 1.38
CA ILE A 63 -3.44 0.25 1.40
C ILE A 63 -3.74 -0.54 0.13
N GLY A 64 -2.87 -1.47 -0.20
CA GLY A 64 -3.03 -2.41 -1.29
C GLY A 64 -2.32 -3.72 -1.00
N THR A 65 -2.66 -4.75 -1.75
CA THR A 65 -2.04 -6.08 -1.74
C THR A 65 -0.65 -6.00 -2.36
N GLY A 66 0.29 -5.48 -1.57
CA GLY A 66 1.65 -5.20 -1.99
C GLY A 66 1.81 -3.87 -2.73
N SER A 67 3.05 -3.37 -2.76
CA SER A 67 3.39 -2.11 -3.42
C SER A 67 3.12 -2.14 -4.92
N SER A 68 3.17 -3.31 -5.57
CA SER A 68 2.85 -3.46 -7.00
C SER A 68 1.43 -3.02 -7.33
N GLN A 69 0.44 -3.36 -6.50
CA GLN A 69 -0.94 -2.90 -6.70
C GLN A 69 -1.04 -1.38 -6.51
N LEU A 70 -0.35 -0.83 -5.50
CA LEU A 70 -0.35 0.62 -5.24
C LEU A 70 0.30 1.41 -6.37
N VAL A 71 1.38 0.91 -6.97
CA VAL A 71 2.01 1.54 -8.15
C VAL A 71 1.02 1.56 -9.32
N GLN A 72 0.30 0.47 -9.58
CA GLN A 72 -0.74 0.44 -10.62
C GLN A 72 -1.86 1.42 -10.35
N ALA A 73 -2.39 1.43 -9.12
CA ALA A 73 -3.46 2.33 -8.72
C ALA A 73 -3.04 3.80 -8.82
N ALA A 74 -1.81 4.12 -8.39
CA ALA A 74 -1.25 5.47 -8.49
C ALA A 74 -1.06 5.89 -9.95
N LEU A 75 -0.53 5.01 -10.81
CA LEU A 75 -0.44 5.28 -12.24
C LEU A 75 -1.84 5.55 -12.79
N TYR A 76 -2.79 4.63 -12.62
CA TYR A 76 -4.16 4.80 -13.08
C TYR A 76 -4.81 6.10 -12.62
N ALA A 77 -4.68 6.46 -11.34
CA ALA A 77 -5.24 7.69 -10.79
C ALA A 77 -4.62 8.97 -11.36
N LEU A 78 -3.38 8.90 -11.86
CA LEU A 78 -2.69 10.02 -12.51
C LEU A 78 -3.05 10.15 -14.00
N PHE A 79 -3.71 9.16 -14.61
CA PHE A 79 -4.09 9.25 -16.02
C PHE A 79 -5.25 10.25 -16.24
N PRO A 80 -5.16 11.13 -17.24
CA PRO A 80 -6.23 12.05 -17.57
C PRO A 80 -7.39 11.26 -18.18
N THR A 81 -8.55 11.29 -17.53
CA THR A 81 -9.75 10.55 -17.97
C THR A 81 -10.39 11.12 -19.23
N ASN A 82 -9.98 12.33 -19.66
CA ASN A 82 -10.70 13.12 -20.66
C ASN A 82 -9.93 13.28 -21.98
N GLN A 83 -8.81 12.59 -22.16
CA GLN A 83 -8.02 12.68 -23.39
C GLN A 83 -7.59 11.28 -23.84
N PRO A 84 -7.77 10.92 -25.13
CA PRO A 84 -7.32 9.64 -25.68
C PRO A 84 -5.80 9.67 -25.96
N VAL A 85 -5.00 10.09 -24.98
CA VAL A 85 -3.55 10.28 -25.11
C VAL A 85 -2.86 9.28 -24.19
N SER A 86 -1.91 8.52 -24.74
CA SER A 86 -1.03 7.66 -23.96
C SER A 86 -0.05 8.50 -23.15
N ILE A 87 0.13 8.19 -21.87
CA ILE A 87 1.18 8.82 -21.04
C ILE A 87 2.43 7.95 -21.08
N SER A 88 3.57 8.61 -21.29
CA SER A 88 4.86 7.97 -21.12
C SER A 88 5.17 7.78 -19.64
N VAL A 89 5.30 6.53 -19.20
CA VAL A 89 5.75 6.18 -17.86
C VAL A 89 7.21 5.75 -17.94
N VAL A 90 8.10 6.48 -17.27
CA VAL A 90 9.56 6.28 -17.33
C VAL A 90 10.16 6.11 -15.94
N SER A 91 11.31 5.42 -15.87
CA SER A 91 12.11 5.30 -14.65
C SER A 91 13.60 5.34 -15.01
N THR A 92 14.41 5.95 -14.14
CA THR A 92 15.84 6.15 -14.40
C THR A 92 16.60 4.83 -14.23
N THR A 93 17.54 4.53 -15.13
CA THR A 93 18.37 3.32 -15.06
C THR A 93 19.47 3.44 -14.00
N PRO A 94 19.76 2.37 -13.22
CA PRO A 94 19.08 1.07 -13.22
C PRO A 94 17.74 1.13 -12.50
N PHE A 95 16.69 0.56 -13.11
CA PHE A 95 15.33 0.56 -12.58
C PHE A 95 14.90 -0.83 -12.10
N TYR A 96 13.87 -0.86 -11.27
CA TYR A 96 13.22 -2.10 -10.85
C TYR A 96 12.46 -2.73 -12.02
N SER A 97 12.82 -3.95 -12.42
CA SER A 97 12.27 -4.63 -13.59
C SER A 97 10.74 -4.76 -13.56
N LEU A 98 10.16 -4.93 -12.39
CA LEU A 98 8.71 -5.01 -12.20
C LEU A 98 7.98 -3.69 -12.51
N CYS A 99 8.64 -2.53 -12.46
CA CYS A 99 8.02 -1.28 -12.95
C CYS A 99 7.66 -1.41 -14.44
N VAL A 100 8.54 -2.03 -15.24
CA VAL A 100 8.30 -2.27 -16.66
C VAL A 100 7.14 -3.24 -16.87
N TYR A 101 7.15 -4.41 -16.21
CA TYR A 101 6.07 -5.40 -16.32
C TYR A 101 4.71 -4.86 -15.88
N THR A 102 4.70 -4.06 -14.82
CA THR A 102 3.50 -3.45 -14.26
C THR A 102 2.83 -2.49 -15.25
N ILE A 103 3.62 -1.71 -16.00
CA ILE A 103 3.12 -0.81 -17.04
C ILE A 103 2.56 -1.62 -18.23
N TYR A 104 3.27 -2.67 -18.67
CA TYR A 104 2.83 -3.47 -19.82
C TYR A 104 1.51 -4.20 -19.59
N PHE A 105 1.24 -4.68 -18.37
CA PHE A 105 0.00 -5.43 -18.09
C PHE A 105 -1.23 -4.50 -18.03
N PHE A 106 -1.04 -3.25 -17.64
CA PHE A 106 -2.14 -2.30 -17.41
C PHE A 106 -2.62 -1.61 -18.69
N PHE A 107 -1.71 -1.30 -19.64
CA PHE A 107 -2.04 -0.56 -20.87
C PHE A 107 -2.31 -1.42 -22.10
N LYS A 108 -2.48 -2.74 -21.92
CA LYS A 108 -2.73 -3.69 -23.02
C LYS A 108 -4.10 -4.39 -22.94
N LEU A 109 -4.95 -3.95 -22.01
CA LEU A 109 -6.38 -4.25 -21.93
C LEU A 109 -7.16 -3.05 -22.48
#